data_AF-X1PST0-F1
#
_entry.id   AF-X1PST0-F1
#
_cell.length_a   1.000
_cell.length_b   1.000
_cell.length_c   1.000
_cell.angle_alpha   90.00
_cell.angle_beta   90.00
_cell.angle_gamma   90.00
#
_symmetry.space_group_name_H-M   'P 1'
#
loop_
_entity.id
_entity.type
_entity.pdbx_description
1 polymer ?
#
loop_
_entity_poly.entity_id
_entity_poly.type
_entity_poly.pdbx_seq_one_letter_code
_entity_poly.pdbx_strand_id
1 'polypeptide(L)'
;MNFTKLQGAGNDFVLVEADKVRRDWPRLAIAMCQRHFGIGGDGLLLLLPSDKANLHMRVFNPDGSEAEACGNGLRCLVRYALDKGLADRKKSEISVETIAGIRKARLHSEGDKLTTIQVAMGEPKFSAKDIPIVLEPGTHFSPAKPIMDYPVTVDGRKLALSFVAIGNPHAVYFGQQPVVDFPLSQLGPKVEQHPIFPKRVNFEVARV
;
A
#
# COMPACT_ATOMS: atom_id res chain seq x y z
N MET A 1 -4.73 15.95 19.98
CA MET A 1 -4.93 15.84 18.52
C MET A 1 -6.10 14.90 18.30
N ASN A 2 -7.11 15.31 17.52
CA ASN A 2 -8.23 14.44 17.20
C ASN A 2 -7.83 13.49 16.07
N PHE A 3 -8.31 12.25 16.13
CA PHE A 3 -8.08 11.24 15.10
C PHE A 3 -9.34 10.38 14.93
N THR A 4 -9.41 9.67 13.81
CA THR A 4 -10.41 8.63 13.58
C THR A 4 -9.71 7.32 13.25
N LYS A 5 -10.10 6.23 13.89
CA LYS A 5 -9.58 4.90 13.59
C LYS A 5 -10.44 4.25 12.51
N LEU A 6 -9.81 3.76 11.45
CA LEU A 6 -10.48 3.16 10.28
C LEU A 6 -9.80 1.84 9.94
N GLN A 7 -10.51 0.93 9.26
CA GLN A 7 -9.89 -0.25 8.66
C GLN A 7 -10.54 -0.61 7.34
N GLY A 8 -9.74 -1.17 6.44
CA GLY A 8 -10.20 -1.76 5.18
C GLY A 8 -9.63 -3.16 5.02
N ALA A 9 -10.49 -4.18 5.08
CA ALA A 9 -10.12 -5.59 4.99
C ALA A 9 -9.06 -6.03 6.02
N GLY A 10 -9.16 -5.51 7.26
CA GLY A 10 -8.26 -5.82 8.36
C GLY A 10 -7.04 -4.90 8.47
N ASN A 11 -6.70 -4.17 7.40
CA ASN A 11 -5.61 -3.20 7.42
C ASN A 11 -6.09 -1.87 8.03
N ASP A 12 -5.52 -1.50 9.18
CA ASP A 12 -6.09 -0.47 10.07
C ASP A 12 -5.24 0.81 10.18
N PHE A 13 -5.87 1.97 10.05
CA PHE A 13 -5.21 3.27 9.96
C PHE A 13 -5.65 4.20 11.07
N VAL A 14 -4.72 5.03 11.55
CA VAL A 14 -5.06 6.22 12.32
C VAL A 14 -5.18 7.39 11.34
N LEU A 15 -6.40 7.90 11.13
CA LEU A 15 -6.65 9.04 10.24
C LEU A 15 -6.60 10.35 11.03
N VAL A 16 -5.86 11.32 10.50
CA VAL A 16 -5.81 12.70 11.02
C VAL A 16 -6.14 13.67 9.89
N GLU A 17 -7.08 14.57 10.15
CA GLU A 17 -7.30 15.76 9.31
C GLU A 17 -6.15 16.73 9.58
N ALA A 18 -5.32 16.95 8.56
CA ALA A 18 -4.13 17.77 8.64
C ALA A 18 -4.34 19.09 7.89
N ASP A 19 -3.90 20.16 8.51
CA ASP A 19 -3.76 21.49 7.92
C ASP A 19 -2.44 21.62 7.14
N LYS A 20 -2.22 22.79 6.51
CA LYS A 20 -0.94 23.11 5.85
C LYS A 20 0.23 23.30 6.84
N VAL A 21 -0.02 23.18 8.15
CA VAL A 21 1.01 23.34 9.18
C VAL A 21 1.95 22.14 9.16
N ARG A 22 3.25 22.43 9.05
CA ARG A 22 4.29 21.41 9.00
C ARG A 22 4.44 20.75 10.37
N ARG A 23 4.19 19.45 10.45
CA ARG A 23 4.50 18.59 11.60
C ARG A 23 5.50 17.52 11.19
N ASP A 24 6.16 16.93 12.18
CA ASP A 24 6.98 15.74 11.99
C ASP A 24 6.10 14.50 11.92
N TRP A 25 5.48 14.31 10.74
CA TRP A 25 4.57 13.19 10.48
C TRP A 25 5.24 11.82 10.58
N PRO A 26 6.49 11.60 10.12
CA PRO A 26 7.20 10.34 10.34
C PRO A 26 7.30 9.97 11.82
N ARG A 27 7.78 10.89 12.67
CA ARG A 27 7.90 10.64 14.11
C ARG A 27 6.55 10.38 14.75
N LEU A 28 5.53 11.10 14.32
CA LEU A 28 4.17 10.91 14.81
C LEU A 28 3.59 9.55 14.39
N ALA A 29 3.85 9.10 13.16
CA ALA A 29 3.44 7.78 12.68
C ALA A 29 4.05 6.66 13.53
N ILE A 30 5.35 6.74 13.81
CA ILE A 30 6.05 5.78 14.69
C ILE A 30 5.39 5.73 16.07
N ALA A 31 5.14 6.89 16.69
CA ALA A 31 4.56 6.95 18.02
C ALA A 31 3.10 6.46 18.06
N MET A 32 2.27 6.86 17.09
CA MET A 32 0.84 6.56 17.09
C MET A 32 0.53 5.13 16.63
N CYS A 33 1.29 4.59 15.68
CA CYS A 33 1.05 3.26 15.12
C CYS A 33 1.56 2.13 16.01
N GLN A 34 2.39 2.45 17.01
CA GLN A 34 2.88 1.44 17.95
C GLN A 34 1.72 0.87 18.78
N ARG A 35 1.50 -0.45 18.69
CA ARG A 35 0.27 -1.11 19.19
C ARG A 35 0.13 -1.15 20.71
N HIS A 36 1.22 -1.05 21.47
CA HIS A 36 1.18 -1.19 22.93
C HIS A 36 1.19 0.14 23.69
N PHE A 37 1.92 1.14 23.21
CA PHE A 37 2.03 2.45 23.89
C PHE A 37 1.50 3.61 23.02
N GLY A 38 1.07 3.33 21.79
CA GLY A 38 0.34 4.26 20.93
C GLY A 38 -1.13 3.89 20.81
N ILE A 39 -1.77 4.34 19.72
CA ILE A 39 -3.13 3.93 19.36
C ILE A 39 -3.12 2.54 18.73
N GLY A 40 -2.01 2.20 18.06
CA GLY A 40 -1.87 1.00 17.25
C GLY A 40 -2.45 1.20 15.86
N GLY A 41 -1.73 0.73 14.83
CA GLY A 41 -2.21 0.72 13.44
C GLY A 41 -1.12 0.32 12.46
N ASP A 42 -1.54 -0.05 11.25
CA ASP A 42 -0.65 -0.34 10.13
C ASP A 42 -0.21 0.94 9.39
N GLY A 43 -0.72 2.11 9.78
CA GLY A 43 -0.24 3.38 9.25
C GLY A 43 -0.98 4.60 9.78
N LEU A 44 -0.34 5.75 9.62
CA LEU A 44 -0.91 7.08 9.82
C LEU A 44 -1.39 7.61 8.46
N LEU A 45 -2.67 7.92 8.37
CA LEU A 45 -3.34 8.40 7.17
C LEU A 45 -3.69 9.88 7.34
N LEU A 46 -3.14 10.74 6.49
CA LEU A 46 -3.41 12.17 6.54
C LEU A 46 -4.42 12.55 5.46
N LEU A 47 -5.50 13.22 5.87
CA LEU A 47 -6.38 13.93 4.97
C LEU A 47 -5.97 15.41 4.95
N LEU A 48 -5.54 15.89 3.79
CA LEU A 48 -5.09 17.25 3.56
C LEU A 48 -6.00 17.96 2.54
N PRO A 49 -6.03 19.31 2.55
CA PRO A 49 -6.56 20.08 1.44
C PRO A 49 -5.82 19.78 0.13
N SER A 50 -6.55 19.78 -0.99
CA SER A 50 -5.98 19.67 -2.35
C SER A 50 -6.44 20.85 -3.19
N ASP A 51 -5.53 21.38 -4.00
CA ASP A 51 -5.85 22.39 -5.04
C ASP A 51 -6.10 21.74 -6.41
N LYS A 52 -5.94 20.41 -6.52
CA LYS A 52 -5.95 19.67 -7.81
C LYS A 52 -6.96 18.51 -7.85
N ALA A 53 -7.44 18.06 -6.70
CA ALA A 53 -8.34 16.92 -6.54
C ALA A 53 -9.40 17.22 -5.48
N ASN A 54 -10.36 16.32 -5.25
CA ASN A 54 -11.35 16.51 -4.19
C ASN A 54 -10.73 16.36 -2.79
N LEU A 55 -9.73 15.49 -2.65
CA LEU A 55 -9.04 15.20 -1.39
C LEU A 55 -7.54 15.06 -1.67
N HIS A 56 -6.69 15.27 -0.67
CA HIS A 56 -5.27 14.92 -0.74
C HIS A 56 -4.93 13.95 0.40
N MET A 57 -4.26 12.86 0.05
CA MET A 57 -3.87 11.80 0.95
C MET A 57 -2.35 11.68 1.04
N ARG A 58 -1.85 11.57 2.27
CA ARG A 58 -0.50 11.06 2.57
C ARG A 58 -0.60 9.87 3.52
N VAL A 59 0.31 8.92 3.39
CA VAL A 59 0.31 7.69 4.20
C VAL A 59 1.71 7.45 4.74
N PHE A 60 1.82 7.28 6.04
CA PHE A 60 3.08 6.91 6.70
C PHE A 60 2.93 5.53 7.33
N ASN A 61 3.91 4.68 7.05
CA ASN A 61 4.03 3.35 7.65
C ASN A 61 4.43 3.47 9.14
N PRO A 62 4.29 2.37 9.93
CA PRO A 62 4.64 2.38 11.35
C PRO A 62 6.13 2.63 11.62
N ASP A 63 7.00 2.43 10.63
CA ASP A 63 8.43 2.77 10.70
C ASP A 63 8.73 4.23 10.32
N GLY A 64 7.70 5.03 10.02
CA GLY A 64 7.81 6.44 9.66
C GLY A 64 8.07 6.69 8.17
N SER A 65 8.30 5.65 7.36
CA SER A 65 8.44 5.81 5.90
C SER A 65 7.13 6.24 5.26
N GLU A 66 7.20 7.08 4.21
CA GLU A 66 6.01 7.50 3.46
C GLU A 66 5.75 6.52 2.32
N ALA A 67 4.53 5.98 2.25
CA ALA A 67 4.11 5.00 1.25
C ALA A 67 3.55 5.68 0.00
N GLU A 68 3.92 5.15 -1.18
CA GLU A 68 3.52 5.74 -2.46
C GLU A 68 2.06 5.48 -2.83
N ALA A 69 1.56 4.28 -2.48
CA ALA A 69 0.21 3.84 -2.75
C ALA A 69 -0.32 3.00 -1.60
N CYS A 70 -1.61 3.19 -1.27
CA CYS A 70 -2.31 2.36 -0.30
C CYS A 70 -3.79 2.25 -0.67
N GLY A 71 -4.17 1.13 -1.31
CA GLY A 71 -5.55 0.94 -1.76
C GLY A 71 -6.56 0.88 -0.60
N ASN A 72 -6.19 0.24 0.52
CA ASN A 72 -7.03 0.15 1.72
C ASN A 72 -7.20 1.53 2.39
N GLY A 73 -6.09 2.26 2.54
CA GLY A 73 -6.10 3.63 3.05
C GLY A 73 -6.95 4.57 2.19
N LEU A 74 -6.84 4.47 0.86
CA LEU A 74 -7.65 5.28 -0.06
C LEU A 74 -9.16 5.03 0.13
N ARG A 75 -9.58 3.77 0.26
CA ARG A 75 -10.99 3.42 0.56
C ARG A 75 -11.43 4.01 1.90
N CYS A 76 -10.60 3.89 2.93
CA CYS A 76 -10.89 4.43 4.27
C CYS A 76 -11.03 5.96 4.25
N LEU A 77 -10.10 6.66 3.60
CA LEU A 77 -10.11 8.12 3.51
C LEU A 77 -11.31 8.64 2.72
N VAL A 78 -11.64 8.03 1.59
CA VAL A 78 -12.82 8.42 0.81
C VAL A 78 -14.09 8.18 1.60
N ARG A 79 -14.22 7.03 2.27
CA ARG A 79 -15.36 6.77 3.15
C ARG A 79 -15.47 7.82 4.25
N TYR A 80 -14.37 8.12 4.93
CA TYR A 80 -14.31 9.14 5.97
C TYR A 80 -14.78 10.52 5.46
N ALA A 81 -14.25 10.95 4.33
CA ALA A 81 -14.60 12.23 3.74
C ALA A 81 -16.08 12.32 3.37
N LEU A 82 -16.67 11.25 2.83
CA LEU A 82 -18.09 11.18 2.51
C LEU A 82 -18.96 11.20 3.79
N ASP A 83 -18.53 10.54 4.85
CA ASP A 83 -19.25 10.50 6.13
C ASP A 83 -19.20 11.86 6.86
N LYS A 84 -18.12 12.61 6.69
CA LYS A 84 -17.95 13.97 7.24
C LYS A 84 -18.54 15.08 6.35
N GLY A 85 -19.05 14.75 5.17
CA GLY A 85 -19.54 15.75 4.21
C GLY A 85 -18.44 16.59 3.55
N LEU A 86 -17.19 16.12 3.60
CA LEU A 86 -16.02 16.75 2.97
C LEU A 86 -15.93 16.42 1.46
N ALA A 87 -16.67 15.39 1.02
CA ALA A 87 -16.79 15.00 -0.37
C ALA A 87 -18.26 14.79 -0.74
N ASP A 88 -18.60 15.07 -2.00
CA ASP A 88 -19.98 14.96 -2.49
C ASP A 88 -20.35 13.51 -2.80
N ARG A 89 -21.26 12.95 -1.98
CA ARG A 89 -21.82 11.60 -2.14
C ARG A 89 -22.64 11.41 -3.42
N LYS A 90 -23.07 12.48 -4.09
CA LYS A 90 -23.82 12.40 -5.35
C LYS A 90 -22.91 12.14 -6.55
N LYS A 91 -21.60 12.31 -6.41
CA LYS A 91 -20.64 11.98 -7.47
C LYS A 91 -20.47 10.46 -7.57
N SER A 92 -20.35 9.97 -8.79
CA SER A 92 -19.97 8.57 -9.04
C SER A 92 -18.50 8.28 -8.75
N GLU A 93 -17.66 9.32 -8.67
CA GLU A 93 -16.22 9.21 -8.49
C GLU A 93 -15.67 10.38 -7.67
N ILE A 94 -14.74 10.08 -6.77
CA ILE A 94 -13.97 11.04 -5.97
C ILE A 94 -12.51 10.97 -6.41
N SER A 95 -11.92 12.11 -6.74
CA SER A 95 -10.48 12.20 -7.04
C SER A 95 -9.67 12.48 -5.78
N VAL A 96 -8.56 11.76 -5.62
CA VAL A 96 -7.67 11.87 -4.47
C VAL A 96 -6.25 12.08 -4.96
N GLU A 97 -5.65 13.21 -4.61
CA GLU A 97 -4.22 13.48 -4.82
C GLU A 97 -3.40 12.58 -3.88
N THR A 98 -2.38 11.93 -4.44
CA THR A 98 -1.41 11.11 -3.70
C THR A 98 0.00 11.43 -4.20
N ILE A 99 1.03 10.97 -3.50
CA ILE A 99 2.42 11.12 -3.95
C ILE A 99 2.67 10.44 -5.32
N ALA A 100 1.94 9.36 -5.64
CA ALA A 100 2.00 8.69 -6.94
C ALA A 100 1.06 9.30 -8.01
N GLY A 101 0.55 10.51 -7.76
CA GLY A 101 -0.39 11.24 -8.62
C GLY A 101 -1.85 11.10 -8.20
N ILE A 102 -2.76 11.66 -9.01
CA ILE A 102 -4.20 11.61 -8.72
C ILE A 102 -4.72 10.18 -8.94
N ARG A 103 -5.48 9.69 -7.96
CA ARG A 103 -6.21 8.41 -8.00
C ARG A 103 -7.71 8.66 -7.98
N LYS A 104 -8.45 7.72 -8.57
CA LYS A 104 -9.90 7.78 -8.70
C LYS A 104 -10.53 6.71 -7.82
N ALA A 105 -11.52 7.10 -7.04
CA ALA A 105 -12.32 6.22 -6.21
C ALA A 105 -13.77 6.25 -6.70
N ARG A 106 -14.21 5.18 -7.35
CA ARG A 106 -15.60 5.01 -7.78
C ARG A 106 -16.47 4.53 -6.64
N LEU A 107 -17.62 5.17 -6.48
CA LEU A 107 -18.59 4.89 -5.44
C LEU A 107 -19.66 3.95 -6.00
N HIS A 108 -19.86 2.82 -5.33
CA HIS A 108 -20.92 1.86 -5.65
C HIS A 108 -21.93 1.86 -4.52
N SER A 109 -23.17 2.17 -4.86
CA SER A 109 -24.27 2.30 -3.90
C SER A 109 -25.46 1.46 -4.32
N GLU A 110 -26.17 0.94 -3.33
CA GLU A 110 -27.48 0.31 -3.49
C GLU A 110 -28.52 1.20 -2.80
N GLY A 111 -29.31 1.91 -3.61
CA GLY A 111 -30.11 3.04 -3.11
C GLY A 111 -29.22 4.11 -2.48
N ASP A 112 -29.56 4.56 -1.27
CA ASP A 112 -28.79 5.57 -0.53
C ASP A 112 -27.59 4.98 0.25
N LYS A 113 -27.42 3.65 0.23
CA LYS A 113 -26.36 2.98 0.99
C LYS A 113 -25.13 2.76 0.13
N LEU A 114 -24.03 3.42 0.49
CA LEU A 114 -22.71 3.14 -0.07
C LEU A 114 -22.26 1.74 0.36
N THR A 115 -22.11 0.83 -0.60
CA THR A 115 -21.72 -0.57 -0.34
C THR A 115 -20.23 -0.78 -0.55
N THR A 116 -19.68 -0.25 -1.65
CA THR A 116 -18.28 -0.49 -2.04
C THR A 116 -17.62 0.77 -2.59
N ILE A 117 -16.33 0.92 -2.29
CA ILE A 117 -15.48 1.93 -2.93
C ILE A 117 -14.44 1.18 -3.76
N GLN A 118 -14.48 1.36 -5.07
CA GLN A 118 -13.48 0.80 -5.98
C GLN A 118 -12.40 1.84 -6.24
N VAL A 119 -11.14 1.45 -6.07
CA VAL A 119 -10.00 2.35 -6.21
C VAL A 119 -9.18 1.98 -7.43
N ALA A 120 -8.83 2.97 -8.25
CA ALA A 120 -7.89 2.78 -9.35
C ALA A 120 -6.48 2.67 -8.77
N MET A 121 -5.80 1.55 -9.01
CA MET A 121 -4.42 1.33 -8.54
C MET A 121 -3.36 1.73 -9.60
N GLY A 122 -3.81 2.06 -10.81
CA GLY A 122 -2.93 2.29 -11.97
C GLY A 122 -2.66 1.01 -12.75
N GLU A 123 -1.79 1.11 -13.75
CA GLU A 123 -1.36 -0.03 -14.55
C GLU A 123 -0.19 -0.75 -13.88
N PRO A 124 -0.18 -2.10 -13.86
CA PRO A 124 0.94 -2.85 -13.33
C PRO A 124 2.16 -2.69 -14.23
N LYS A 125 3.32 -2.57 -13.62
CA LYS A 125 4.62 -2.50 -14.30
C LYS A 125 5.44 -3.73 -14.01
N PHE A 126 6.16 -4.21 -15.03
CA PHE A 126 6.83 -5.51 -15.00
C PHE A 126 8.34 -5.44 -15.25
N SER A 127 8.87 -4.28 -15.64
CA SER A 127 10.29 -4.13 -15.94
C SER A 127 11.12 -4.05 -14.66
N ALA A 128 12.35 -4.59 -14.68
CA ALA A 128 13.26 -4.51 -13.53
C ALA A 128 13.54 -3.08 -13.06
N LYS A 129 13.53 -2.11 -14.00
CA LYS A 129 13.72 -0.69 -13.73
C LYS A 129 12.55 -0.08 -12.97
N ASP A 130 11.32 -0.51 -13.28
CA ASP A 130 10.11 0.00 -12.64
C ASP A 130 9.84 -0.63 -11.26
N ILE A 131 10.35 -1.84 -11.00
CA ILE A 131 10.21 -2.57 -9.72
C ILE A 131 11.41 -2.34 -8.76
N PRO A 132 12.25 -1.36 -9.09
CA PRO A 132 13.70 -1.31 -8.78
C PRO A 132 14.31 -2.58 -8.16
N ILE A 133 14.61 -3.58 -9.00
CA ILE A 133 15.32 -4.81 -8.59
C ILE A 133 16.74 -4.87 -9.17
N VAL A 134 17.67 -5.51 -8.44
CA VAL A 134 19.05 -5.75 -8.87
C VAL A 134 19.19 -7.19 -9.34
N LEU A 135 19.20 -7.41 -10.65
CA LEU A 135 19.36 -8.75 -11.23
C LEU A 135 20.80 -9.25 -11.09
N GLU A 136 20.98 -10.55 -10.82
CA GLU A 136 22.30 -11.15 -10.75
C GLU A 136 23.00 -11.14 -12.13
N PRO A 137 24.34 -10.94 -12.18
CA PRO A 137 25.09 -11.02 -13.43
C PRO A 137 24.85 -12.35 -14.16
N GLY A 138 24.54 -12.28 -15.46
CA GLY A 138 24.26 -13.46 -16.28
C GLY A 138 22.79 -13.91 -16.29
N THR A 139 21.90 -13.27 -15.52
CA THR A 139 20.47 -13.46 -15.69
C THR A 139 19.95 -12.63 -16.86
N HIS A 140 19.26 -13.29 -17.79
CA HIS A 140 18.73 -12.64 -19.00
C HIS A 140 17.20 -12.67 -18.98
N PHE A 141 16.60 -11.55 -18.58
CA PHE A 141 15.17 -11.32 -18.72
C PHE A 141 14.89 -10.32 -19.84
N SER A 142 13.88 -10.61 -20.65
CA SER A 142 13.43 -9.66 -21.65
C SER A 142 12.78 -8.46 -20.96
N PRO A 143 13.17 -7.22 -21.29
CA PRO A 143 12.49 -6.02 -20.77
C PRO A 143 10.99 -5.96 -21.13
N ALA A 144 10.58 -6.69 -22.17
CA ALA A 144 9.21 -6.74 -22.67
C ALA A 144 8.35 -7.82 -22.00
N LYS A 145 8.91 -8.64 -21.09
CA LYS A 145 8.19 -9.72 -20.43
C LYS A 145 8.25 -9.56 -18.90
N PRO A 146 7.19 -9.99 -18.18
CA PRO A 146 7.25 -10.12 -16.74
C PRO A 146 8.36 -11.05 -16.29
N ILE A 147 9.01 -10.67 -15.19
CA ILE A 147 9.99 -11.51 -14.50
C ILE A 147 9.21 -12.45 -13.60
N MET A 148 9.09 -13.69 -14.06
CA MET A 148 8.37 -14.76 -13.38
C MET A 148 9.37 -15.77 -12.83
N ASP A 149 9.03 -16.37 -11.70
CA ASP A 149 9.76 -17.49 -11.08
C ASP A 149 11.27 -17.26 -10.91
N TYR A 150 11.68 -16.02 -10.64
CA TYR A 150 13.06 -15.67 -10.37
C TYR A 150 13.54 -16.36 -9.09
N PRO A 151 14.61 -17.18 -9.13
CA PRO A 151 15.08 -17.89 -7.95
C PRO A 151 15.76 -16.93 -6.97
N VAL A 152 15.20 -16.79 -5.77
CA VAL A 152 15.79 -16.04 -4.66
C VAL A 152 16.05 -17.01 -3.50
N THR A 153 17.27 -17.04 -3.00
CA THR A 153 17.62 -17.86 -1.83
C THR A 153 17.50 -17.04 -0.56
N VAL A 154 16.58 -17.42 0.32
CA VAL A 154 16.36 -16.76 1.61
C VAL A 154 16.42 -17.81 2.71
N ASP A 155 17.33 -17.62 3.68
CA ASP A 155 17.48 -18.55 4.81
C ASP A 155 17.74 -20.02 4.38
N GLY A 156 18.53 -20.19 3.31
CA GLY A 156 18.82 -21.50 2.71
C GLY A 156 17.68 -22.12 1.89
N ARG A 157 16.51 -21.45 1.81
CA ARG A 157 15.37 -21.88 0.99
C ARG A 157 15.37 -21.17 -0.36
N LYS A 158 15.17 -21.91 -1.44
CA LYS A 158 14.96 -21.32 -2.77
C LYS A 158 13.47 -20.99 -2.94
N LEU A 159 13.18 -19.72 -3.18
CA LEU A 159 11.85 -19.21 -3.50
C LEU A 159 11.85 -18.78 -4.97
N ALA A 160 10.88 -19.27 -5.75
CA ALA A 160 10.63 -18.76 -7.09
C ALA A 160 9.70 -17.55 -6.99
N LEU A 161 10.22 -16.34 -7.20
CA LEU A 161 9.50 -15.10 -7.00
C LEU A 161 9.15 -14.44 -8.34
N SER A 162 7.92 -13.98 -8.45
CA SER A 162 7.46 -13.16 -9.59
C SER A 162 7.34 -11.71 -9.15
N PHE A 163 7.75 -10.78 -10.01
CA PHE A 163 7.83 -9.36 -9.64
C PHE A 163 6.82 -8.50 -10.41
N VAL A 164 6.20 -7.57 -9.69
CA VAL A 164 5.29 -6.56 -10.25
C VAL A 164 5.36 -5.29 -9.43
N ALA A 165 5.12 -4.13 -10.04
CA ALA A 165 4.92 -2.88 -9.32
C ALA A 165 3.53 -2.30 -9.63
N ILE A 166 2.79 -1.93 -8.58
CA ILE A 166 1.46 -1.31 -8.69
C ILE A 166 1.48 0.02 -7.91
N GLY A 167 2.40 0.89 -8.31
CA GLY A 167 2.75 2.10 -7.57
C GLY A 167 3.88 1.88 -6.56
N ASN A 168 4.01 0.70 -5.99
CA ASN A 168 5.12 0.25 -5.13
C ASN A 168 5.54 -1.20 -5.51
N PRO A 169 6.73 -1.68 -5.10
CA PRO A 169 7.25 -2.97 -5.56
C PRO A 169 6.63 -4.15 -4.78
N HIS A 170 6.35 -5.24 -5.50
CA HIS A 170 5.81 -6.50 -5.00
C HIS A 170 6.62 -7.69 -5.49
N ALA A 171 6.80 -8.66 -4.60
CA ALA A 171 7.38 -9.96 -4.88
C ALA A 171 6.39 -11.04 -4.45
N VAL A 172 5.96 -11.86 -5.41
CA VAL A 172 4.91 -12.86 -5.18
C VAL A 172 5.51 -14.25 -5.29
N TYR A 173 5.33 -15.06 -4.24
CA TYR A 173 5.62 -16.48 -4.26
C TYR A 173 4.34 -17.28 -4.54
N PHE A 174 4.35 -18.06 -5.62
CA PHE A 174 3.26 -18.96 -5.98
C PHE A 174 3.59 -20.39 -5.52
N GLY A 175 2.85 -20.88 -4.53
CA GLY A 175 3.04 -22.20 -3.93
C GLY A 175 1.84 -23.12 -4.11
N GLN A 176 2.02 -24.41 -3.82
CA GLN A 176 0.96 -25.42 -3.85
C GLN A 176 0.33 -25.69 -2.47
N GLN A 177 1.10 -25.44 -1.41
CA GLN A 177 0.67 -25.63 -0.03
C GLN A 177 -0.32 -24.54 0.42
N PRO A 178 -1.19 -24.82 1.42
CA PRO A 178 -2.01 -23.80 2.04
C PRO A 178 -1.16 -22.60 2.50
N VAL A 179 -1.63 -21.38 2.23
CA VAL A 179 -0.90 -20.15 2.57
C VAL A 179 -0.64 -20.06 4.08
N VAL A 180 -1.55 -20.58 4.89
CA VAL A 180 -1.44 -20.62 6.36
C VAL A 180 -0.25 -21.44 6.86
N ASP A 181 0.24 -22.38 6.05
CA ASP A 181 1.38 -23.23 6.38
C ASP A 181 2.72 -22.62 5.95
N PHE A 182 2.69 -21.53 5.18
CA PHE A 182 3.90 -20.84 4.77
C PHE A 182 4.46 -20.02 5.96
N PRO A 183 5.77 -20.10 6.27
CA PRO A 183 6.38 -19.41 7.42
C PRO A 183 6.61 -17.92 7.12
N LEU A 184 5.52 -17.17 6.89
CA LEU A 184 5.56 -15.77 6.44
C LEU A 184 6.20 -14.85 7.47
N SER A 185 5.95 -15.06 8.76
CA SER A 185 6.55 -14.26 9.84
C SER A 185 8.08 -14.43 9.93
N GLN A 186 8.60 -15.60 9.53
CA GLN A 186 10.04 -15.88 9.51
C GLN A 186 10.70 -15.39 8.22
N LEU A 187 10.10 -15.68 7.06
CA LEU A 187 10.71 -15.39 5.76
C LEU A 187 10.38 -14.00 5.24
N GLY A 188 9.21 -13.45 5.56
CA GLY A 188 8.72 -12.16 5.07
C GLY A 188 9.71 -11.02 5.30
N PRO A 189 10.17 -10.76 6.54
CA PRO A 189 11.16 -9.71 6.80
C PRO A 189 12.49 -9.92 6.06
N LYS A 190 12.89 -11.18 5.84
CA LYS A 190 14.12 -11.52 5.12
C LYS A 190 13.98 -11.29 3.61
N VAL A 191 12.81 -11.57 3.04
CA VAL A 191 12.50 -11.25 1.63
C VAL A 191 12.39 -9.74 1.45
N GLU A 192 11.66 -9.05 2.33
CA GLU A 192 11.47 -7.60 2.30
C GLU A 192 12.80 -6.86 2.22
N GLN A 193 13.80 -7.29 3.00
CA GLN A 193 15.12 -6.65 3.10
C GLN A 193 16.18 -7.31 2.21
N HIS A 194 15.79 -8.24 1.34
CA HIS A 194 16.74 -8.97 0.52
C HIS A 194 17.53 -8.01 -0.39
N PRO A 195 18.87 -8.20 -0.59
CA PRO A 195 19.70 -7.27 -1.37
C PRO A 195 19.26 -7.01 -2.82
N ILE A 196 18.45 -7.93 -3.38
CA ILE A 196 17.83 -7.77 -4.71
C ILE A 196 16.83 -6.59 -4.74
N PHE A 197 16.32 -6.15 -3.59
CA PHE A 197 15.35 -5.06 -3.44
C PHE A 197 15.95 -3.85 -2.68
N PRO A 198 16.70 -2.96 -3.37
CA PRO A 198 17.31 -1.78 -2.74
C PRO A 198 16.33 -0.85 -2.00
N LYS A 199 15.05 -0.87 -2.40
CA LYS A 199 13.98 -0.05 -1.80
C LYS A 199 13.01 -0.86 -0.95
N ARG A 200 13.42 -2.04 -0.49
CA ARG A 200 12.55 -3.08 0.10
C ARG A 200 11.45 -3.53 -0.87
N VAL A 201 10.66 -4.51 -0.46
CA VAL A 201 9.55 -5.04 -1.27
C VAL A 201 8.39 -5.49 -0.39
N ASN A 202 7.16 -5.38 -0.89
CA ASN A 202 6.03 -6.11 -0.31
C ASN A 202 6.12 -7.57 -0.75
N PHE A 203 5.96 -8.49 0.20
CA PHE A 203 6.06 -9.91 -0.10
C PHE A 203 4.71 -10.61 0.09
N GLU A 204 4.21 -11.20 -1.00
CA GLU A 204 2.94 -11.93 -1.01
C GLU A 204 3.16 -13.42 -1.26
N VAL A 205 2.30 -14.22 -0.64
CA VAL A 205 2.25 -15.67 -0.83
C VAL A 205 0.86 -16.02 -1.35
N ALA A 206 0.81 -16.66 -2.51
CA ALA A 206 -0.42 -17.10 -3.14
C ALA A 206 -0.37 -18.60 -3.39
N ARG A 207 -1.52 -19.26 -3.19
CA ARG A 207 -1.73 -20.65 -3.61
C ARG A 207 -2.43 -20.64 -4.96
N VAL A 208 -1.87 -21.37 -5.94
CA VAL A 208 -2.39 -21.48 -7.30
C VAL A 208 -2.53 -22.93 -7.74
#